data_AF-A0A392PQN1-F1
#
_entry.id   AF-A0A392PQN1-F1
#
_cell.length_a   1.000
_cell.length_b   1.000
_cell.length_c   1.000
_cell.angle_alpha   90.00
_cell.angle_beta   90.00
_cell.angle_gamma   90.00
#
_symmetry.space_group_name_H-M   'P 1'
#
loop_
_entity.id
_entity.type
_entity.pdbx_description
1 polymer ?
#
loop_
_entity_poly.entity_id
_entity_poly.type
_entity_poly.pdbx_seq_one_letter_code
_entity_poly.pdbx_strand_id
1 'polypeptide(L)' 'MVATTLVSSAGGMLAMLNEPHLSLKLHALLNLNNLVDSFWPEISTSVPLIESLYEDEAFDQHQRQLAALLVSK' A
#
# COMPACT_ATOMS: atom_id res chain seq x y z
N MET A 1 -10.97 -14.65 -22.45
CA MET A 1 -11.37 -14.82 -21.03
C MET A 1 -10.61 -13.77 -20.25
N VAL A 2 -11.28 -12.73 -19.78
CA VAL A 2 -10.65 -11.65 -19.02
C VAL A 2 -10.29 -12.25 -17.67
N ALA A 3 -9.00 -12.36 -17.35
CA ALA A 3 -8.58 -12.70 -16.01
C ALA A 3 -9.00 -11.52 -15.12
N THR A 4 -10.20 -11.59 -14.55
CA THR A 4 -10.49 -10.89 -13.30
C THR A 4 -9.42 -11.38 -12.35
N THR A 5 -8.36 -10.60 -12.16
CA THR A 5 -7.43 -10.80 -11.07
C THR A 5 -8.27 -10.64 -9.82
N LEU A 6 -8.82 -11.75 -9.34
CA LEU A 6 -9.27 -11.91 -7.99
C LEU A 6 -8.03 -11.55 -7.16
N VAL A 7 -7.95 -10.30 -6.73
CA VAL A 7 -7.06 -9.90 -5.65
C VAL A 7 -7.59 -10.68 -4.46
N SER A 8 -7.09 -11.90 -4.29
CA SER A 8 -7.44 -12.74 -3.15
C SER A 8 -6.72 -12.25 -1.88
N SER A 9 -5.76 -11.31 -2.00
CA SER A 9 -5.04 -10.73 -0.87
C SER A 9 -4.44 -9.36 -1.22
N ALA A 10 -4.29 -8.50 -0.20
CA ALA A 10 -3.53 -7.25 -0.28
C ALA A 10 -2.01 -7.50 -0.32
N GLY A 11 -1.57 -8.73 -0.02
CA GLY A 11 -0.17 -9.14 0.02
C GLY A 11 0.62 -8.82 -1.25
N GLY A 12 0.00 -8.87 -2.43
CA GLY A 12 0.65 -8.50 -3.68
C GLY A 12 1.04 -7.02 -3.74
N MET A 13 0.18 -6.12 -3.27
CA MET A 13 0.50 -4.69 -3.20
C MET A 13 1.46 -4.37 -2.05
N LEU A 14 1.34 -5.07 -0.93
CA LEU A 14 2.28 -4.94 0.20
C LEU A 14 3.70 -5.37 -0.20
N ALA A 15 3.84 -6.41 -1.02
CA ALA A 15 5.13 -6.79 -1.61
C ALA A 15 5.69 -5.68 -2.51
N MET A 16 4.85 -5.04 -3.34
CA MET A 16 5.24 -3.90 -4.18
C MET A 16 5.65 -2.66 -3.36
N LEU A 17 5.12 -2.49 -2.14
CA LEU A 17 5.55 -1.44 -1.21
C LEU A 17 6.97 -1.67 -0.68
N ASN A 18 7.41 -2.92 -0.60
CA ASN A 18 8.76 -3.28 -0.18
C ASN A 18 9.80 -3.15 -1.31
N GLU A 19 9.36 -2.92 -2.55
CA GLU A 19 10.25 -2.73 -3.70
C GLU A 19 10.96 -1.37 -3.64
N PRO A 20 12.19 -1.25 -4.15
CA PRO A 20 12.95 0.00 -4.13
C PRO A 20 12.36 1.09 -5.07
N HIS A 21 11.47 0.72 -5.97
CA HIS A 21 10.92 1.64 -6.97
C HIS A 21 9.75 2.47 -6.41
N LEU A 22 9.95 3.80 -6.32
CA LEU A 22 8.93 4.77 -5.89
C LEU A 22 7.63 4.68 -6.70
N SER A 23 7.70 4.44 -8.02
CA SER A 23 6.51 4.28 -8.87
C SER A 23 5.68 3.05 -8.52
N LEU A 24 6.34 1.94 -8.14
CA LEU A 24 5.65 0.73 -7.68
C LEU A 24 5.00 0.95 -6.32
N LYS A 25 5.73 1.58 -5.39
CA LYS A 25 5.22 1.99 -4.07
C LYS A 25 3.99 2.89 -4.17
N LEU A 26 4.01 3.89 -5.05
CA LEU A 26 2.86 4.78 -5.29
C LEU A 26 1.66 4.00 -5.85
N HIS A 27 1.90 3.13 -6.82
CA HIS A 27 0.85 2.31 -7.40
C HIS A 27 0.24 1.36 -6.36
N ALA A 28 1.09 0.74 -5.53
CA ALA A 28 0.67 -0.10 -4.42
C ALA A 28 -0.19 0.66 -3.40
N LEU A 29 0.26 1.85 -2.95
CA LEU A 29 -0.50 2.68 -2.02
C LEU A 29 -1.88 3.08 -2.57
N LEU A 30 -1.95 3.50 -3.83
CA LEU A 30 -3.23 3.85 -4.46
C LEU A 30 -4.19 2.66 -4.51
N ASN A 31 -3.70 1.48 -4.91
CA ASN A 31 -4.53 0.28 -4.94
C ASN A 31 -4.94 -0.18 -3.55
N LEU A 32 -4.02 -0.16 -2.58
CA LEU A 32 -4.31 -0.49 -1.19
C LEU A 32 -5.37 0.44 -0.60
N ASN A 33 -5.33 1.73 -0.92
CA ASN A 33 -6.33 2.68 -0.44
C ASN A 33 -7.73 2.39 -1.01
N ASN A 34 -7.83 1.88 -2.24
CA ASN A 34 -9.09 1.42 -2.81
C ASN A 34 -9.58 0.09 -2.21
N LEU A 35 -8.66 -0.73 -1.70
CA LEU A 35 -8.92 -2.06 -1.17
C LEU A 35 -9.00 -2.07 0.37
N VAL A 36 -8.75 -0.93 1.00
CA VAL A 36 -8.62 -0.79 2.46
C VAL A 36 -9.89 -1.26 3.17
N ASP A 37 -11.06 -0.95 2.62
CA ASP A 37 -12.34 -1.34 3.22
C ASP A 37 -12.58 -2.85 3.23
N SER A 38 -12.01 -3.58 2.27
CA SER A 38 -12.19 -5.04 2.14
C SER A 38 -11.04 -5.85 2.75
N PHE A 39 -9.83 -5.30 2.72
CA PHE A 39 -8.59 -5.99 3.12
C PHE A 39 -7.90 -5.31 4.31
N TRP A 40 -8.62 -4.51 5.11
CA TRP A 40 -8.10 -3.88 6.32
C TRP A 40 -7.34 -4.85 7.24
N PRO A 41 -7.84 -6.08 7.54
CA PRO A 41 -7.13 -7.00 8.43
C PRO A 41 -5.73 -7.38 7.93
N GLU A 42 -5.54 -7.49 6.62
CA GLU A 42 -4.23 -7.78 6.03
C GLU A 42 -3.32 -6.54 6.06
N ILE A 43 -3.90 -5.39 5.73
CA ILE A 43 -3.19 -4.10 5.68
C ILE A 43 -2.74 -3.68 7.08
N SER A 44 -3.59 -3.83 8.10
CA SER A 44 -3.28 -3.52 9.49
C SER A 44 -2.06 -4.30 10.00
N THR A 45 -1.86 -5.52 9.48
CA THR A 45 -0.68 -6.34 9.81
C THR A 45 0.61 -5.75 9.24
N SER A 46 0.51 -4.95 8.19
CA SER A 46 1.62 -4.31 7.49
C SER A 46 1.69 -2.79 7.71
N VAL A 47 0.87 -2.24 8.62
CA VAL A 47 0.95 -0.83 9.05
C VAL A 47 2.36 -0.42 9.49
N PRO A 48 3.11 -1.22 10.28
CA PRO A 48 4.47 -0.86 10.68
C PRO A 48 5.42 -0.67 9.50
N LEU A 49 5.22 -1.46 8.43
CA LEU A 49 6.01 -1.34 7.20
C LEU A 49 5.66 -0.02 6.49
N ILE A 50 4.38 0.37 6.47
CA ILE A 50 3.93 1.62 5.88
C ILE A 50 4.43 2.83 6.70
N GLU A 51 4.48 2.73 8.02
CA GLU A 51 5.05 3.75 8.90
C GLU A 51 6.55 3.93 8.64
N SER A 52 7.33 2.85 8.55
CA SER A 52 8.75 2.95 8.17
C SER A 52 8.95 3.57 6.78
N LEU A 53 8.03 3.34 5.85
CA LEU A 53 8.06 3.98 4.52
C LEU A 53 7.62 5.44 4.56
N TYR A 54 6.75 5.83 5.49
CA TYR A 54 6.35 7.22 5.71
C TYR A 54 7.52 8.06 6.27
N GLU A 55 8.34 7.44 7.13
CA GLU A 55 9.56 8.04 7.69
C GLU A 55 10.69 8.15 6.66
N ASP A 56 10.65 7.38 5.58
CA ASP A 56 11.65 7.42 4.52
C ASP A 56 11.59 8.73 3.74
N GLU A 57 12.70 9.48 3.79
CA GLU A 57 12.80 10.79 3.14
C GLU A 57 12.71 10.73 1.61
N ALA A 58 12.95 9.57 1.01
CA ALA A 58 12.83 9.35 -0.43
C ALA A 58 11.40 9.46 -0.96
N PHE A 59 10.39 9.38 -0.07
CA PHE A 59 8.99 9.49 -0.45
C PHE A 59 8.54 10.93 -0.60
N ASP A 60 7.82 11.18 -1.69
CA ASP A 60 7.14 12.43 -1.94
C ASP A 60 5.99 12.65 -0.94
N GLN A 61 5.66 13.90 -0.68
CA GLN A 61 4.55 14.27 0.21
C GLN A 61 3.24 13.55 -0.15
N HIS A 62 2.97 13.36 -1.44
CA HIS A 62 1.76 12.67 -1.90
C HIS A 62 1.73 11.19 -1.47
N GLN A 63 2.84 10.47 -1.59
CA GLN A 63 2.90 9.07 -1.16
C GLN A 63 2.82 8.95 0.36
N ARG A 64 3.47 9.87 1.09
CA ARG A 64 3.37 9.94 2.56
C ARG A 64 1.93 10.21 3.02
N GLN A 65 1.22 11.11 2.33
CA GLN A 65 -0.20 11.36 2.61
C GLN A 65 -1.05 10.11 2.36
N LEU A 66 -0.81 9.36 1.28
CA LEU A 66 -1.52 8.11 1.00
C LEU A 66 -1.24 7.04 2.08
N ALA A 67 0.02 6.89 2.48
CA ALA A 67 0.43 6.01 3.56
C ALA A 67 -0.26 6.37 4.89
N ALA A 68 -0.21 7.64 5.29
CA ALA A 68 -0.87 8.13 6.49
C ALA A 68 -2.40 7.95 6.44
N LEU A 69 -3.02 8.17 5.28
CA LEU A 69 -4.45 7.92 5.05
C LEU A 69 -4.80 6.45 5.27
N LEU A 70 -3.93 5.55 4.80
CA LEU A 70 -4.11 4.12 4.98
C LEU A 70 -4.02 3.75 6.46
N VAL A 71 -3.00 4.25 7.17
CA VAL A 71 -2.77 3.96 8.60
C VAL A 71 -3.84 4.57 9.51
N SER A 72 -4.46 5.68 9.10
CA SER A 72 -5.46 6.41 9.89
C SER A 72 -6.89 5.86 9.80
N LYS A 73 -7.13 4.78 9.04
CA LYS A 73 -8.45 4.14 8.94
C LYS A 73 -8.76 3.27 10.17
#